data_AF-A0A562PPQ1-F1
#
_entry.id   AF-A0A562PPQ1-F1
#
_cell.length_a   1.000
_cell.length_b   1.000
_cell.length_c   1.000
_cell.angle_alpha   90.00
_cell.angle_beta   90.00
_cell.angle_gamma   90.00
#
_symmetry.space_group_name_H-M   'P 1'
#
loop_
_entity.id
_entity.type
_entity.pdbx_description
1 polymer ?
#
loop_
_entity_poly.entity_id
_entity_poly.type
_entity_poly.pdbx_seq_one_letter_code
_entity_poly.pdbx_strand_id
1 'polypeptide(L)' 'MPSCWRIVPGQSLLHRGWDGACVLYNDLSGDTHLLSDDAMRLLLALRDGDVGADELAAPELADMLATLRQLHLIEPC' A
#
# COMPACT_ATOMS: atom_id res chain seq x y z
N MET A 1 9.36 11.67 -9.68
CA MET A 1 8.50 10.73 -8.93
C MET A 1 8.10 9.64 -9.90
N PRO A 2 8.22 8.34 -9.56
CA PRO A 2 7.69 7.29 -10.41
C PRO A 2 6.18 7.49 -10.60
N SER A 3 5.73 7.45 -11.84
CA SER A 3 4.31 7.63 -12.22
C SER A 3 3.54 6.31 -12.22
N CYS A 4 4.19 5.20 -11.85
CA CYS A 4 3.60 3.87 -11.76
C CYS A 4 4.10 3.21 -10.48
N TRP A 5 3.15 2.65 -9.73
CA TRP A 5 3.40 1.89 -8.52
C TRP A 5 2.77 0.51 -8.68
N ARG A 6 3.31 -0.48 -7.98
CA ARG A 6 2.74 -1.82 -7.91
C ARG A 6 2.93 -2.41 -6.52
N ILE A 7 2.08 -3.38 -6.16
CA ILE A 7 2.31 -4.23 -4.99
C ILE A 7 3.60 -5.03 -5.22
N VAL A 8 4.47 -5.11 -4.20
CA VAL A 8 5.70 -5.90 -4.31
C VAL A 8 5.31 -7.37 -4.57
N PRO A 9 5.87 -8.03 -5.60
CA PRO A 9 5.53 -9.41 -5.90
C PRO A 9 5.71 -10.33 -4.70
N GLY A 10 4.73 -11.18 -4.43
CA GLY A 10 4.72 -12.09 -3.28
C GLY A 10 3.92 -11.59 -2.07
N GLN A 11 3.53 -10.30 -2.03
CA GLN A 11 2.58 -9.82 -1.03
C GLN A 11 1.17 -10.32 -1.31
N SER A 12 0.57 -11.01 -0.35
CA SER A 12 -0.85 -11.40 -0.35
C SER A 12 -1.75 -10.28 0.21
N LEU A 13 -1.16 -9.35 0.96
CA LEU A 13 -1.84 -8.33 1.74
C LEU A 13 -2.82 -8.93 2.76
N LEU A 14 -2.44 -10.03 3.42
CA LEU A 14 -3.23 -10.61 4.50
C LEU A 14 -3.40 -9.59 5.63
N HIS A 15 -4.65 -9.26 5.97
CA HIS A 15 -4.94 -8.19 6.91
C HIS A 15 -6.21 -8.42 7.71
N ARG A 16 -6.32 -7.70 8.83
CA ARG A 16 -7.51 -7.62 9.66
C ARG A 16 -7.74 -6.19 10.10
N GLY A 17 -8.90 -5.64 9.71
CA GLY A 17 -9.33 -4.30 10.08
C GLY A 17 -10.27 -4.25 11.29
N TRP A 18 -10.32 -3.07 11.89
CA TRP A 18 -11.33 -2.59 12.84
C TRP A 18 -11.54 -1.09 12.62
N ASP A 19 -12.39 -0.42 13.40
CA ASP A 19 -12.73 1.00 13.21
C ASP A 19 -11.47 1.90 13.10
N GLY A 20 -11.14 2.29 11.87
CA GLY A 20 -10.09 3.25 11.53
C GLY A 20 -8.68 2.69 11.39
N ALA A 21 -8.45 1.40 11.62
CA ALA A 21 -7.12 0.81 11.54
C ALA A 21 -7.12 -0.65 11.10
N CYS A 22 -6.00 -1.02 10.49
CA CYS A 22 -5.80 -2.34 9.94
C CYS A 22 -4.43 -2.88 10.33
N VAL A 23 -4.40 -4.13 10.77
CA VAL A 23 -3.14 -4.87 10.91
C VAL A 23 -2.93 -5.72 9.68
N LEU A 24 -1.76 -5.55 9.05
CA LEU A 24 -1.34 -6.29 7.86
C LEU A 24 -0.10 -7.12 8.17
N TYR A 25 -0.11 -8.38 7.72
CA TYR A 25 1.04 -9.26 7.72
C TYR A 25 1.85 -9.06 6.44
N ASN A 26 3.15 -8.81 6.58
CA ASN A 26 4.07 -8.64 5.47
C ASN A 26 4.67 -9.99 5.09
N ASP A 27 4.31 -10.51 3.92
CA ASP A 27 4.74 -11.84 3.47
C ASP A 27 6.26 -11.92 3.22
N LEU A 28 6.91 -10.77 2.99
CA LEU A 28 8.32 -10.71 2.62
C LEU A 28 9.25 -10.59 3.83
N SER A 29 8.86 -9.80 4.84
CA SER A 29 9.65 -9.65 6.07
C SER A 29 9.21 -10.57 7.20
N GLY A 30 7.96 -11.05 7.18
CA GLY A 30 7.33 -11.74 8.29
C GLY A 30 6.82 -10.80 9.40
N ASP A 31 6.94 -9.49 9.21
CA ASP A 31 6.48 -8.50 10.18
C ASP A 31 4.98 -8.28 10.11
N THR A 32 4.46 -7.67 11.17
CA THR A 32 3.07 -7.20 11.23
C THR A 32 3.08 -5.69 11.38
N HIS A 33 2.40 -4.99 10.47
CA HIS A 33 2.33 -3.53 10.43
C HIS A 33 0.93 -3.04 10.78
N LEU A 34 0.86 -1.98 11.58
CA LEU A 34 -0.37 -1.23 11.79
C LEU A 34 -0.46 -0.16 10.70
N LEU A 35 -1.54 -0.19 9.93
CA LEU A 35 -1.88 0.75 8.87
C LEU A 35 -3.18 1.48 9.22
N SER A 36 -3.35 2.68 8.68
CA SER A 36 -4.66 3.33 8.66
C SER A 36 -5.58 2.64 7.64
N ASP A 37 -6.88 2.83 7.79
CA ASP A 37 -7.86 2.35 6.82
C ASP A 37 -7.61 2.90 5.41
N ASP A 38 -7.21 4.16 5.29
CA ASP A 38 -6.94 4.79 3.99
C ASP A 38 -5.71 4.18 3.30
N ALA A 39 -4.66 3.88 4.05
CA ALA A 39 -3.49 3.17 3.53
C ALA A 39 -3.85 1.76 3.05
N MET A 40 -4.68 1.05 3.83
CA MET A 40 -5.15 -0.28 3.43
C MET A 40 -6.04 -0.22 2.19
N ARG A 41 -6.95 0.75 2.10
CA ARG A 41 -7.81 0.96 0.91
C ARG A 41 -6.99 1.26 -0.34
N LEU A 42 -5.96 2.10 -0.22
CA LEU A 42 -5.07 2.39 -1.35
C LEU A 42 -4.35 1.12 -1.83
N LEU A 43 -3.84 0.27 -0.92
CA LEU A 43 -3.20 -1.00 -1.29
C LEU A 43 -4.17 -1.94 -2.02
N LEU A 44 -5.43 -2.02 -1.57
CA LEU A 44 -6.45 -2.85 -2.21
C LEU A 44 -6.82 -2.30 -3.60
N ALA A 45 -7.05 -0.99 -3.72
CA ALA A 45 -7.32 -0.35 -5.02
C ALA A 45 -6.15 -0.53 -5.99
N LEU A 46 -4.91 -0.42 -5.52
CA LEU A 46 -3.71 -0.67 -6.34
C LEU A 46 -3.61 -2.12 -6.80
N ARG A 47 -3.93 -3.08 -5.93
CA ARG A 47 -3.95 -4.51 -6.29
C ARG A 47 -5.01 -4.81 -7.35
N ASP A 48 -6.20 -4.22 -7.18
CA ASP A 48 -7.37 -4.52 -8.00
C ASP A 48 -7.38 -3.69 -9.30
N GLY A 49 -6.48 -2.71 -9.43
CA GLY A 49 -6.32 -1.87 -10.62
C GLY A 49 -7.28 -0.68 -10.66
N ASP A 50 -7.90 -0.35 -9.53
CA ASP A 50 -8.94 0.68 -9.38
C ASP A 50 -8.38 2.09 -9.16
N VAL A 51 -7.05 2.23 -9.04
CA VAL A 51 -6.36 3.53 -8.88
C VAL A 51 -5.47 3.80 -10.09
N GLY A 52 -5.64 4.98 -10.68
CA GLY A 52 -4.92 5.40 -11.89
C GLY A 52 -3.54 6.02 -11.60
N ALA A 53 -2.70 6.13 -12.64
CA ALA A 53 -1.39 6.78 -12.55
C ALA A 53 -1.47 8.26 -12.11
N ASP A 54 -2.48 8.99 -12.60
CA ASP A 54 -2.69 10.40 -12.25
C ASP A 54 -3.07 10.58 -10.76
N GLU A 55 -3.89 9.67 -10.23
CA GLU A 55 -4.25 9.65 -8.81
C GLU A 55 -3.04 9.31 -7.94
N LEU A 56 -2.24 8.31 -8.33
CA LEU A 56 -1.00 7.96 -7.63
C LEU A 56 0.09 9.04 -7.69
N ALA A 57 0.00 9.95 -8.66
CA ALA A 57 0.90 11.10 -8.79
C ALA A 57 0.45 12.31 -7.95
N ALA A 58 -0.72 12.25 -7.32
CA ALA A 58 -1.25 13.32 -6.48
C ALA A 58 -0.29 13.63 -5.31
N PRO A 59 0.09 14.91 -5.08
CA PRO A 59 1.00 15.30 -4.00
C PRO A 59 0.54 14.84 -2.61
N GLU A 60 -0.76 14.75 -2.39
CA GLU A 60 -1.39 14.34 -1.13
C GLU A 60 -1.09 12.88 -0.77
N LEU A 61 -0.77 12.03 -1.75
CA LEU A 61 -0.42 10.62 -1.54
C LEU A 61 1.08 10.40 -1.35
N ALA A 62 1.93 11.41 -1.57
CA ALA A 62 3.38 11.24 -1.63
C ALA A 62 3.97 10.63 -0.34
N ASP A 63 3.56 11.14 0.83
CA ASP A 63 4.05 10.65 2.13
C ASP A 63 3.54 9.24 2.44
N MET A 64 2.29 8.94 2.05
CA MET A 64 1.71 7.61 2.23
C MET A 64 2.40 6.57 1.34
N LEU A 65 2.64 6.89 0.06
CA LEU A 65 3.36 6.02 -0.88
C LEU A 65 4.80 5.80 -0.42
N ALA A 66 5.48 6.84 0.08
CA ALA A 66 6.82 6.71 0.64
C ALA A 66 6.84 5.75 1.86
N THR A 67 5.84 5.88 2.74
CA THR A 67 5.67 4.99 3.90
C THR A 67 5.44 3.54 3.47
N LEU A 68 4.47 3.31 2.58
CA LEU A 68 4.17 1.96 2.07
C LEU A 68 5.36 1.31 1.37
N ARG A 69 6.17 2.11 0.66
CA ARG A 69 7.42 1.64 0.05
C ARG A 69 8.47 1.27 1.11
N GLN A 70 8.63 2.07 2.17
CA GLN A 70 9.56 1.77 3.25
C GLN A 70 9.19 0.47 3.98
N LEU A 71 7.91 0.13 4.03
CA LEU A 71 7.41 -1.14 4.56
C LEU A 71 7.50 -2.31 3.57
N HIS A 72 8.09 -2.13 2.38
CA HIS A 72 8.16 -3.18 1.35
C HIS A 72 6.79 -3.73 0.91
N LEU A 73 5.75 -2.90 0.95
CA LEU A 73 4.40 -3.27 0.50
C LEU A 73 4.18 -2.91 -0.98
N ILE A 74 4.77 -1.79 -1.41
CA ILE A 74 4.74 -1.33 -2.81
C ILE A 74 6.15 -0.99 -3.31
N GLU A 75 6.29 -1.01 -4.62
CA GLU A 75 7.49 -0.54 -5.31
C GLU A 75 7.11 0.22 -6.59
N PRO A 76 8.01 1.09 -7.11
CA PRO A 76 7.86 1.63 -8.43
C PRO A 76 7.77 0.51 -9.48
N CYS A 77 6.93 0.71 -10.49
CA CYS A 77 7.20 0.09 -11.79
C CYS A 77 8.40 0.83 -12.42
#